data_AF-A0A7V9P9Z7-F1
#
_entry.id   AF-A0A7V9P9Z7-F1
#
_cell.length_a   1.000
_cell.length_b   1.000
_cell.length_c   1.000
_cell.angle_alpha   90.00
_cell.angle_beta   90.00
_cell.angle_gamma   90.00
#
_symmetry.space_group_name_H-M   'P 1'
#
loop_
_entity.id
_entity.type
_entity.pdbx_description
1 polymer ?
#
loop_
_entity_poly.entity_id
_entity_poly.type
_entity_poly.pdbx_seq_one_letter_code
_entity_poly.pdbx_strand_id
1 'polypeptide(L)'
;MANKIYEISVKTIEGAQMNLGEYKDKVLLVVNVASKCGLTPQYEGLQKLYDDYHAEGFEVLGFPANNFMGQEPGTESEIKDFCDANFNVKFPLFSKISVKGADQNPLYKFLT
;
A
#
# COMPACT_ATOMS: atom_id res chain seq x y z
N MET A 1 20.14 -0.90 16.43
CA MET A 1 20.18 -0.01 15.25
C MET A 1 18.74 0.24 14.83
N ALA A 2 18.32 1.49 14.68
CA ALA A 2 16.97 1.79 14.21
C ALA A 2 16.81 1.25 12.77
N ASN A 3 15.74 0.48 12.52
CA ASN A 3 15.48 -0.03 11.18
C ASN A 3 15.04 1.14 10.29
N LYS A 4 15.87 1.49 9.29
CA LYS A 4 15.71 2.69 8.44
C LYS A 4 14.36 2.76 7.74
N ILE A 5 13.67 1.63 7.55
CA ILE A 5 12.32 1.59 6.99
C ILE A 5 11.33 2.45 7.78
N TYR A 6 11.47 2.52 9.11
CA TYR A 6 10.54 3.24 9.99
C TYR A 6 10.68 4.77 9.88
N GLU A 7 11.78 5.26 9.33
CA GLU A 7 12.02 6.69 9.09
C GLU A 7 11.52 7.14 7.72
N ILE A 8 11.11 6.21 6.85
CA ILE A 8 10.62 6.53 5.51
C ILE A 8 9.25 7.18 5.62
N SER A 9 9.17 8.40 5.10
CA SER A 9 7.92 9.14 5.05
C SER A 9 7.05 8.70 3.88
N VAL A 10 5.78 8.47 4.18
CA VAL A 10 4.74 8.11 3.23
C VAL A 10 3.52 9.01 3.46
N LYS A 11 2.61 9.02 2.51
CA LYS A 11 1.38 9.80 2.57
C LYS A 11 0.20 8.85 2.52
N THR A 12 -0.77 8.96 3.43
CA THR A 12 -1.99 8.15 3.39
C THR A 12 -2.78 8.44 2.10
N ILE A 13 -3.76 7.61 1.77
CA ILE A 13 -4.60 7.87 0.59
C ILE A 13 -5.42 9.17 0.73
N GLU A 14 -5.72 9.60 1.95
CA GLU A 14 -6.37 10.89 2.24
C GLU A 14 -5.39 12.08 2.24
N GLY A 15 -4.09 11.82 2.09
CA GLY A 15 -3.10 12.86 1.96
C GLY A 15 -2.38 13.26 3.26
N ALA A 16 -2.59 12.57 4.38
CA ALA A 16 -1.88 12.85 5.62
C ALA A 16 -0.45 12.31 5.53
N GLN A 17 0.54 13.11 5.95
CA GLN A 17 1.93 12.66 5.99
C GLN A 17 2.17 11.82 7.26
N MET A 18 2.86 10.69 7.12
CA MET A 18 3.27 9.85 8.25
C MET A 18 4.63 9.19 7.97
N ASN A 19 5.13 8.43 8.93
CA ASN A 19 6.27 7.53 8.75
C ASN A 19 5.82 6.09 9.02
N LEU A 20 6.62 5.11 8.56
CA LEU A 20 6.31 3.70 8.81
C LEU A 20 6.62 3.25 10.25
N GLY A 21 7.22 4.11 11.07
CA GLY A 21 7.46 3.87 12.50
C GLY A 21 6.17 3.69 13.31
N GLU A 22 5.04 4.18 12.82
CA GLU A 22 3.71 3.91 13.39
C GLU A 22 3.36 2.40 13.35
N TYR A 23 4.00 1.62 12.49
CA TYR A 23 3.81 0.17 12.38
C TYR A 23 4.95 -0.64 13.00
N LYS A 24 5.73 -0.02 13.90
CA LYS A 24 6.83 -0.72 14.57
C LYS A 24 6.30 -1.93 15.35
N ASP A 25 7.13 -2.97 15.39
CA ASP A 25 6.88 -4.25 16.09
C ASP A 25 5.75 -5.10 15.47
N LYS A 26 5.21 -4.68 14.32
CA LYS A 26 4.30 -5.48 13.49
C LYS A 26 5.06 -6.20 12.36
N VAL A 27 4.51 -7.32 11.90
CA VAL A 27 4.88 -7.95 10.63
C VAL A 27 4.19 -7.18 9.50
N LEU A 28 4.96 -6.68 8.54
CA LEU A 28 4.45 -5.86 7.44
C LEU A 28 4.43 -6.62 6.12
N LEU A 29 3.27 -6.67 5.48
CA LEU A 29 3.13 -7.06 4.08
C LEU A 29 2.94 -5.79 3.23
N VAL A 30 4.01 -5.37 2.55
CA VAL A 30 4.01 -4.20 1.67
C VAL A 30 3.68 -4.63 0.25
N VAL A 31 2.64 -4.06 -0.35
CA VAL A 31 2.15 -4.49 -1.67
C VAL A 31 1.94 -3.29 -2.58
N ASN A 32 2.54 -3.31 -3.78
CA ASN A 32 2.14 -2.38 -4.83
C ASN A 32 0.86 -2.90 -5.50
N VAL A 33 -0.16 -2.04 -5.57
CA VAL A 33 -1.50 -2.43 -6.04
C VAL A 33 -1.94 -1.60 -7.25
N ALA A 34 -2.92 -2.13 -7.98
CA ALA A 34 -3.49 -1.54 -9.20
C ALA A 34 -4.99 -1.89 -9.33
N SER A 35 -5.85 -0.91 -9.61
CA SER A 35 -7.31 -1.10 -9.78
C SER A 35 -7.71 -1.75 -11.12
N LYS A 36 -6.89 -1.60 -12.17
CA LYS A 36 -7.18 -2.12 -13.53
C LYS A 36 -6.20 -3.23 -13.94
N CYS A 37 -5.81 -4.08 -13.00
CA CYS A 37 -4.90 -5.19 -13.23
C CYS A 37 -5.66 -6.52 -13.34
N GLY A 38 -5.17 -7.47 -14.14
CA GLY A 38 -5.72 -8.83 -14.17
C GLY A 38 -5.61 -9.54 -12.81
N LEU A 39 -4.73 -9.07 -11.93
CA LEU A 39 -4.54 -9.57 -10.57
C LEU A 39 -5.31 -8.76 -9.52
N THR A 40 -6.10 -7.74 -9.91
CA THR A 40 -6.90 -6.95 -8.95
C THR A 40 -7.78 -7.81 -8.02
N PRO A 41 -8.34 -8.97 -8.41
CA PRO A 41 -9.03 -9.84 -7.45
C PRO A 41 -8.20 -10.29 -6.24
N GLN A 42 -6.87 -10.14 -6.25
CA GLN A 42 -6.01 -10.40 -5.11
C GLN A 42 -6.34 -9.54 -3.87
N TYR A 43 -7.03 -8.40 -4.03
CA TYR A 43 -7.51 -7.59 -2.91
C TYR A 43 -8.35 -8.41 -1.91
N GLU A 44 -9.13 -9.39 -2.38
CA GLU A 44 -9.90 -10.28 -1.50
C GLU A 44 -8.99 -11.13 -0.62
N GLY A 45 -7.91 -11.68 -1.20
CA GLY A 45 -6.93 -12.48 -0.47
C GLY A 45 -6.14 -11.64 0.54
N LEU A 46 -5.75 -10.42 0.14
CA LEU A 46 -5.07 -9.47 1.03
C LEU A 46 -5.98 -9.05 2.19
N GLN A 47 -7.25 -8.75 1.90
CA GLN A 47 -8.24 -8.41 2.91
C GLN A 47 -8.49 -9.58 3.87
N LYS A 48 -8.54 -10.81 3.35
CA LYS A 48 -8.65 -12.00 4.18
C LYS A 48 -7.46 -12.17 5.12
N LEU A 49 -6.23 -12.06 4.61
CA LEU A 49 -5.02 -12.11 5.44
C LEU A 49 -5.03 -11.02 6.51
N TYR A 50 -5.52 -9.84 6.16
CA TYR A 50 -5.66 -8.74 7.11
C TYR A 50 -6.67 -9.06 8.21
N ASP A 51 -7.88 -9.50 7.85
CA ASP A 51 -8.91 -9.87 8.82
C ASP A 51 -8.45 -11.02 9.74
N ASP A 52 -7.71 -11.99 9.21
CA ASP A 52 -7.23 -13.15 9.97
C ASP A 52 -6.13 -12.79 10.99
N TYR A 53 -5.19 -11.92 10.62
CA TYR A 53 -3.95 -11.74 11.39
C TYR A 53 -3.71 -10.34 11.96
N HIS A 54 -4.53 -9.34 11.60
CA HIS A 54 -4.28 -7.96 12.03
C HIS A 54 -4.18 -7.80 13.55
N ALA A 55 -5.06 -8.48 14.29
CA ALA A 55 -5.07 -8.48 15.75
C ALA A 55 -3.84 -9.15 16.38
N GLU A 56 -3.08 -9.94 15.62
CA GLU A 56 -1.86 -10.62 16.04
C GLU A 56 -0.58 -9.84 15.69
N GLY A 57 -0.72 -8.58 15.28
CA GLY A 57 0.41 -7.72 14.93
C GLY A 57 0.84 -7.83 13.47
N PHE A 58 -0.09 -8.14 12.56
CA PHE A 58 0.13 -8.12 11.11
C PHE A 58 -0.49 -6.85 10.48
N GLU A 59 0.16 -6.31 9.46
CA GLU A 59 -0.36 -5.17 8.71
C GLU A 59 -0.14 -5.35 7.20
N VAL A 60 -1.18 -5.10 6.42
CA VAL A 60 -1.06 -4.98 4.96
C VAL A 60 -1.00 -3.50 4.60
N LEU A 61 0.03 -3.10 3.86
CA LEU A 61 0.22 -1.71 3.44
C LEU A 61 0.11 -1.63 1.90
N GLY A 62 -1.02 -1.12 1.42
CA GLY A 62 -1.31 -1.03 -0.02
C GLY A 62 -0.81 0.28 -0.62
N PHE A 63 0.12 0.19 -1.57
CA PHE A 63 0.69 1.33 -2.29
C PHE A 63 0.25 1.31 -3.77
N PRO A 64 -0.75 2.10 -4.16
CA PRO A 64 -1.15 2.20 -5.56
C PRO A 64 0.03 2.64 -6.42
N ALA A 65 0.21 2.01 -7.59
CA ALA A 65 1.35 2.29 -8.46
C ALA A 65 0.96 2.21 -9.94
N ASN A 66 1.23 3.27 -10.70
CA ASN A 66 0.88 3.32 -12.12
C ASN A 66 2.03 2.86 -13.05
N ASN A 67 3.13 2.35 -12.49
CA ASN A 67 4.34 2.00 -13.24
C ASN A 67 4.13 0.83 -14.22
N PHE A 68 3.10 -0.01 -13.99
CA PHE A 68 2.85 -1.22 -14.76
C PHE A 68 1.67 -1.02 -15.71
N MET A 69 1.98 -0.77 -16.98
CA MET A 69 1.01 -0.61 -18.07
C MET A 69 -0.10 0.43 -17.82
N GLY A 70 0.13 1.40 -16.93
CA GLY A 70 -0.87 2.44 -16.65
C GLY A 70 -2.14 1.92 -15.95
N GLN A 71 -2.04 0.84 -15.17
CA GLN A 71 -3.19 0.14 -14.57
C GLN A 71 -3.74 0.80 -13.29
N GLU A 72 -3.18 1.92 -12.85
CA GLU A 72 -3.67 2.73 -11.73
C GLU A 72 -3.77 4.22 -12.10
N PRO A 73 -4.61 4.56 -13.11
CA PRO A 73 -4.67 5.91 -13.65
C PRO A 73 -5.41 6.89 -12.73
N GLY A 74 -6.25 6.38 -11.81
CA GLY A 74 -7.13 7.19 -10.96
C GLY A 74 -6.38 8.06 -9.96
N THR A 75 -7.10 9.05 -9.44
CA THR A 75 -6.76 9.83 -8.26
C THR A 75 -6.90 9.00 -7.00
N GLU A 76 -6.32 9.48 -5.90
CA GLU A 76 -6.39 8.81 -4.59
C GLU A 76 -7.83 8.55 -4.14
N SER A 77 -8.75 9.50 -4.38
CA SER A 77 -10.17 9.33 -4.05
C SER A 77 -10.82 8.23 -4.89
N GLU A 78 -10.59 8.22 -6.20
CA GLU A 78 -11.13 7.18 -7.10
C GLU A 78 -10.59 5.79 -6.75
N ILE A 79 -9.32 5.70 -6.36
CA ILE A 79 -8.70 4.44 -5.95
C ILE A 79 -9.33 3.94 -4.64
N LYS A 80 -9.50 4.84 -3.66
CA LYS A 80 -10.13 4.51 -2.39
C LYS A 80 -11.57 4.04 -2.60
N ASP A 81 -12.36 4.80 -3.35
CA ASP A 81 -13.75 4.46 -3.65
C ASP A 81 -13.86 3.12 -4.40
N PHE A 82 -12.93 2.84 -5.31
CA PHE A 82 -12.86 1.55 -6.00
C PHE A 82 -12.59 0.41 -5.01
N CYS A 83 -11.59 0.54 -4.14
CA CYS A 83 -11.23 -0.48 -3.17
C CYS A 83 -12.37 -0.75 -2.17
N ASP A 84 -13.03 0.31 -1.69
CA ASP A 84 -14.14 0.23 -0.75
C ASP A 84 -15.36 -0.44 -1.40
N ALA A 85 -15.76 0.03 -2.60
CA ALA A 85 -16.98 -0.44 -3.27
C ALA A 85 -16.89 -1.89 -3.76
N ASN A 86 -15.69 -2.35 -4.16
CA ASN A 86 -15.54 -3.67 -4.79
C ASN A 86 -15.02 -4.74 -3.83
N PHE A 87 -14.22 -4.35 -2.83
CA PHE A 87 -13.51 -5.32 -1.97
C PHE A 87 -13.66 -5.04 -0.47
N ASN A 88 -14.29 -3.92 -0.09
CA ASN A 88 -14.44 -3.49 1.30
C ASN A 88 -13.08 -3.53 2.05
N VAL A 89 -12.06 -2.95 1.41
CA VAL A 89 -10.69 -2.92 1.94
C VAL A 89 -10.65 -2.18 3.27
N LYS A 90 -10.11 -2.83 4.31
CA LYS A 90 -9.92 -2.26 5.64
C LYS A 90 -8.47 -1.95 5.97
N PHE A 91 -7.55 -2.59 5.27
CA PHE A 91 -6.13 -2.34 5.47
C PHE A 91 -5.73 -0.96 4.92
N PRO A 92 -4.70 -0.31 5.47
CA PRO A 92 -4.25 1.01 5.03
C PRO A 92 -3.88 1.07 3.55
N LEU A 93 -4.48 2.05 2.87
CA LEU A 93 -4.07 2.49 1.53
C LEU A 93 -3.29 3.80 1.63
N PHE A 94 -2.29 3.93 0.77
CA PHE A 94 -1.44 5.11 0.69
C PHE A 94 -1.65 5.87 -0.61
N SER A 95 -1.12 7.10 -0.67
CA SER A 95 -1.03 7.85 -1.91
C SER A 95 -0.23 7.09 -2.96
N LYS A 96 -0.52 7.35 -4.23
CA LYS A 96 0.17 6.72 -5.35
C LYS A 96 1.65 7.06 -5.33
N ILE A 97 2.50 6.05 -5.55
CA ILE A 97 3.96 6.22 -5.60
C ILE A 97 4.56 5.52 -6.81
N SER A 98 5.73 5.99 -7.26
CA SER A 98 6.54 5.25 -8.23
C SER A 98 7.27 4.11 -7.53
N VAL A 99 7.05 2.88 -8.00
CA VAL A 99 7.69 1.67 -7.44
C VAL A 99 8.78 1.09 -8.34
N LYS A 100 9.03 1.71 -9.50
CA LYS A 100 10.06 1.30 -10.45
C LYS A 100 10.51 2.49 -11.30
N GLY A 101 11.80 2.56 -11.62
CA GLY A 101 12.37 3.61 -12.47
C GLY A 101 13.23 4.60 -11.69
N ALA A 102 13.67 5.67 -12.35
CA ALA A 102 14.56 6.66 -11.74
C ALA A 102 13.89 7.44 -10.59
N ASP A 103 12.57 7.63 -10.71
CA ASP A 103 11.72 8.32 -9.74
C ASP A 103 11.18 7.40 -8.62
N GLN A 104 11.66 6.14 -8.55
CA GLN A 104 11.21 5.17 -7.55
C GLN A 104 11.31 5.75 -6.13
N ASN A 105 10.24 5.56 -5.37
CA ASN A 105 10.07 6.05 -4.01
C ASN A 105 11.13 5.41 -3.08
N PRO A 106 11.65 6.17 -2.08
CA PRO A 106 12.62 5.65 -1.11
C PRO A 106 12.22 4.33 -0.44
N LEU A 107 10.91 4.11 -0.20
CA LEU A 107 10.41 2.84 0.35
C LEU A 107 10.77 1.66 -0.55
N TYR A 108 10.46 1.76 -1.84
CA TYR A 108 10.71 0.66 -2.77
C TYR A 108 12.19 0.51 -3.09
N LYS A 109 12.96 1.62 -3.13
CA LYS A 109 14.43 1.56 -3.23
C LYS A 109 15.08 0.79 -2.06
N PHE A 110 14.45 0.81 -0.89
CA PHE A 110 14.94 0.06 0.27
C PHE A 110 14.54 -1.42 0.21
N LEU A 111 13.40 -1.75 -0.38
CA LEU A 111 12.81 -3.09 -0.39
C LEU A 111 13.23 -3.98 -1.58
N THR A 112 13.68 -3.40 -2.70
CA THR A 112 13.95 -4.11 -3.97
C THR A 112 15.28 -3.72 -4.57
#